data_AF-A0A7J2ZIF6-F1
#
_entry.id   AF-A0A7J2ZIF6-F1
#
_cell.length_a   1.000
_cell.length_b   1.000
_cell.length_c   1.000
_cell.angle_alpha   90.00
_cell.angle_beta   90.00
_cell.angle_gamma   90.00
#
_symmetry.space_group_name_H-M   'P 1'
#
loop_
_entity.id
_entity.type
_entity.pdbx_description
1 polymer ?
#
loop_
_entity_poly.entity_id
_entity_poly.type
_entity_poly.pdbx_seq_one_letter_code
_entity_poly.pdbx_strand_id
1 'polypeptide(L)' 'EIPGMLDDPAPFVRFLPGPGEYSLNFTIICRAREFTDQYLIRHEMYKRIFKRFREEGIEIPFPVRTVYLREEGKKRRR' A
#
# COMPACT_ATOMS: atom_id res chain seq x y z
N GLU A 1 -7.84 2.20 -20.77
CA GLU A 1 -8.56 3.24 -20.02
C GLU A 1 -9.47 2.61 -18.95
N ILE A 2 -10.01 3.40 -18.01
CA ILE A 2 -10.99 2.92 -17.02
C ILE A 2 -12.27 3.73 -17.21
N PRO A 3 -13.44 3.10 -17.41
CA PRO A 3 -14.70 3.83 -17.55
C PRO A 3 -14.96 4.76 -16.36
N GLY A 4 -15.38 5.99 -16.65
CA GLY A 4 -15.70 6.99 -15.62
C GLY A 4 -14.50 7.74 -15.05
N MET A 5 -13.26 7.34 -15.37
CA MET A 5 -12.07 8.10 -14.99
C MET A 5 -11.80 9.23 -15.98
N LEU A 6 -11.54 10.44 -15.49
CA LEU A 6 -11.17 11.58 -16.30
C LEU A 6 -9.64 11.65 -16.46
N ASP A 7 -9.21 11.93 -17.68
CA ASP A 7 -7.79 12.07 -18.04
C ASP A 7 -7.26 13.49 -17.78
N ASP A 8 -8.15 14.47 -17.57
CA ASP A 8 -7.81 15.84 -17.22
C ASP A 8 -8.54 16.29 -15.93
N PRO A 9 -7.82 16.68 -14.86
CA PRO A 9 -6.38 16.53 -14.70
C PRO A 9 -5.94 15.06 -14.64
N ALA A 10 -4.76 14.78 -15.21
CA ALA A 10 -4.18 13.45 -15.24
C ALA A 10 -4.01 12.86 -13.83
N PRO A 11 -4.17 11.53 -13.67
CA PRO A 11 -3.92 10.88 -12.40
C PRO A 11 -2.46 11.07 -11.98
N PHE A 12 -2.25 11.35 -10.70
CA PHE A 12 -0.91 11.50 -10.17
C PHE A 12 -0.78 10.83 -8.80
N VAL A 13 0.46 10.49 -8.47
CA VAL A 13 0.80 9.82 -7.22
C VAL A 13 1.60 10.79 -6.34
N ARG A 14 1.29 10.81 -5.05
CA ARG A 14 2.05 11.51 -4.03
C ARG A 14 2.70 10.50 -3.10
N PHE A 15 3.94 10.78 -2.70
CA PHE A 15 4.66 10.08 -1.63
C PHE A 15 4.17 10.51 -0.24
N LEU A 16 2.87 10.76 -0.10
CA LEU A 16 2.23 11.16 1.14
C LEU A 16 1.20 10.09 1.52
N PRO A 17 1.11 9.67 2.79
CA PRO A 17 1.83 10.22 3.95
C PRO A 17 3.32 9.82 4.04
N GLY A 18 3.83 8.97 3.16
CA GLY A 18 5.25 8.59 3.15
C GLY A 18 5.55 7.40 4.06
N PRO A 19 6.72 7.35 4.74
CA PRO A 19 7.10 6.21 5.58
C PRO A 19 6.08 5.91 6.68
N GLY A 20 5.65 4.65 6.78
CA GLY A 20 4.88 4.10 7.89
C GLY A 20 5.71 3.11 8.72
N GLU A 21 5.12 2.50 9.75
CA GLU A 21 5.83 1.62 10.68
C GLU A 21 6.48 0.40 10.00
N TYR A 22 5.84 -0.15 8.96
CA TYR A 22 6.34 -1.32 8.21
C TYR A 22 6.08 -1.19 6.69
N SER A 23 5.81 0.02 6.20
CA SER A 23 5.41 0.25 4.81
C SER A 23 5.89 1.61 4.30
N LEU A 24 5.95 1.76 2.98
CA LEU A 24 6.01 3.07 2.33
C LEU A 24 4.64 3.37 1.74
N ASN A 25 3.99 4.44 2.22
CA ASN A 25 2.61 4.76 1.86
C ASN A 25 2.56 5.83 0.77
N PHE A 26 1.73 5.57 -0.23
CA PHE A 26 1.50 6.44 -1.37
C PHE A 26 0.01 6.77 -1.48
N THR A 27 -0.29 7.97 -1.96
CA THR A 27 -1.66 8.37 -2.29
C THR A 27 -1.77 8.57 -3.79
N ILE A 28 -2.70 7.86 -4.42
CA ILE A 28 -3.04 8.04 -5.83
C ILE A 28 -4.28 8.93 -5.91
N ILE A 29 -4.20 9.98 -6.70
CA ILE A 29 -5.29 10.94 -6.91
C ILE A 29 -5.75 10.80 -8.35
N CYS A 30 -7.01 10.42 -8.51
CA CYS A 30 -7.68 10.30 -9.81
C CYS A 30 -8.96 11.15 -9.79
N ARG A 31 -9.36 11.65 -10.96
CA ARG A 31 -10.63 12.33 -11.15
C ARG A 31 -11.66 11.35 -11.71
N ALA A 32 -12.85 11.35 -11.12
CA ALA A 32 -13.99 10.57 -11.59
C ALA A 32 -15.03 11.51 -12.18
N ARG A 33 -15.77 11.04 -13.19
CA ARG A 33 -16.88 11.78 -13.80
C ARG A 33 -18.07 11.83 -12.84
N GLU A 34 -18.42 10.70 -12.24
CA GLU A 34 -19.49 10.59 -11.25
C GLU A 34 -18.97 10.01 -9.93
N PHE A 35 -19.71 10.26 -8.84
CA PHE A 35 -19.36 9.71 -7.53
C PHE A 35 -19.44 8.17 -7.51
N THR A 36 -20.36 7.57 -8.25
CA THR A 36 -20.52 6.12 -8.38
C THR A 36 -19.33 5.45 -9.08
N ASP A 37 -18.70 6.12 -10.04
CA ASP A 37 -17.56 5.60 -10.79
C ASP A 37 -16.32 5.38 -9.90
N GLN A 38 -16.22 6.08 -8.77
CA GLN A 38 -15.07 5.97 -7.87
C GLN A 38 -14.82 4.52 -7.42
N TYR A 39 -15.88 3.72 -7.27
CA TYR A 39 -15.77 2.33 -6.82
C TYR A 39 -15.14 1.44 -7.89
N LEU A 40 -15.57 1.61 -9.15
CA LEU A 40 -15.02 0.89 -10.30
C LEU A 40 -13.56 1.29 -10.53
N ILE A 41 -13.29 2.60 -10.51
CA ILE A 41 -11.93 3.13 -10.69
C ILE A 41 -10.99 2.58 -9.62
N ARG A 42 -11.40 2.64 -8.35
CA ARG A 42 -10.61 2.11 -7.23
C ARG A 42 -10.33 0.61 -7.41
N HIS A 43 -11.35 -0.18 -7.74
CA HIS A 43 -11.21 -1.63 -7.92
C HIS A 43 -10.24 -1.99 -9.07
N GLU A 44 -10.38 -1.34 -10.23
CA GLU A 44 -9.49 -1.54 -11.37
C GLU A 44 -8.06 -1.12 -11.06
N MET A 45 -7.87 0.02 -10.39
CA MET A 45 -6.54 0.50 -10.00
C MET A 45 -5.85 -0.46 -9.04
N TYR A 46 -6.55 -0.97 -8.02
CA TYR A 46 -5.97 -1.96 -7.11
C TYR A 46 -5.48 -3.21 -7.84
N LYS A 47 -6.28 -3.77 -8.76
CA LYS A 47 -5.88 -4.97 -9.51
C LYS A 47 -4.65 -4.71 -10.39
N ARG A 48 -4.62 -3.57 -11.08
CA ARG A 48 -3.50 -3.20 -11.97
C ARG A 48 -2.21 -2.99 -11.19
N ILE A 49 -2.28 -2.25 -10.08
CA ILE A 49 -1.12 -2.00 -9.20
C ILE A 49 -0.61 -3.32 -8.63
N PHE A 50 -1.49 -4.14 -8.07
CA PHE A 50 -1.10 -5.40 -7.45
C PHE A 50 -0.50 -6.38 -8.46
N LYS A 51 -1.07 -6.46 -9.67
CA LYS A 51 -0.51 -7.25 -10.77
C LYS A 51 0.88 -6.75 -11.15
N ARG A 52 1.04 -5.44 -11.33
CA ARG A 52 2.31 -4.84 -11.74
C ARG A 52 3.39 -4.98 -10.68
N PHE A 53 3.03 -4.78 -9.41
CA PHE A 53 3.95 -4.97 -8.28
C PHE A 53 4.44 -6.41 -8.21
N ARG A 54 3.55 -7.39 -8.41
CA ARG A 54 3.95 -8.79 -8.49
C ARG A 54 4.90 -9.06 -9.67
N GLU A 55 4.61 -8.50 -10.84
CA GLU A 55 5.47 -8.64 -12.04
C GLU A 55 6.86 -8.02 -11.82
N GLU A 56 6.94 -6.92 -11.07
CA GLU A 56 8.20 -6.24 -10.74
C GLU A 56 8.88 -6.78 -9.47
N GLY A 57 8.32 -7.79 -8.81
CA GLY A 57 8.87 -8.39 -7.59
C GLY A 57 8.74 -7.50 -6.35
N ILE A 58 7.84 -6.53 -6.36
CA ILE A 58 7.51 -5.67 -5.22
C ILE A 58 6.54 -6.42 -4.30
N GLU A 59 7.04 -6.90 -3.17
CA GLU A 59 6.22 -7.56 -2.15
C GLU A 59 5.46 -6.53 -1.30
N ILE A 60 4.19 -6.84 -1.00
CA ILE A 60 3.41 -6.03 -0.07
C ILE A 60 3.72 -6.50 1.35
N PRO A 61 4.28 -5.63 2.21
CA PRO A 61 4.69 -6.03 3.55
C PRO A 61 3.48 -6.39 4.39
N PHE A 62 3.55 -7.53 5.07
CA PHE A 62 2.67 -7.85 6.19
C PHE A 62 3.18 -7.17 7.46
N PRO A 63 2.33 -6.91 8.47
CA PRO A 63 2.78 -6.36 9.73
C PRO A 63 3.78 -7.35 10.39
N VAL A 64 5.06 -6.99 10.37
CA VAL A 64 6.13 -7.78 11.01
C VAL A 64 6.48 -7.14 12.35
N ARG A 65 6.79 -7.95 13.36
CA ARG A 65 7.33 -7.45 14.63
C ARG A 65 8.65 -8.17 14.90
N THR A 66 9.71 -7.40 15.07
CA THR A 66 11.00 -7.95 15.51
C THR A 66 10.95 -8.20 17.02
N VAL A 67 11.04 -9.46 17.43
CA VAL A 67 11.10 -9.85 18.86
C VAL A 67 12.55 -10.14 19.24
N TYR A 68 13.07 -9.43 20.24
CA TYR A 68 14.37 -9.71 20.83
C TYR A 68 14.19 -10.55 22.09
N LEU A 69 14.54 -11.83 22.02
CA LEU A 69 14.55 -12.72 23.19
C LEU A 69 15.90 -12.56 23.92
N ARG A 70 15.84 -12.03 25.16
CA ARG A 70 16.97 -12.09 26.10
C ARG A 70 16.75 -13.25 27.05
N GLU A 71 17.71 -14.17 27.13
CA GLU A 71 17.71 -15.17 28.20
C GLU A 71 17.97 -14.47 29.55
N GLU A 72 16.98 -14.48 30.44
CA GLU A 72 17.25 -14.17 31.85
C GLU A 72 18.07 -15.33 32.43
N GLY A 73 19.36 -15.07 32.66
CA GLY A 73 20.31 -16.03 33.19
C GLY A 73 19.74 -16.77 34.40
N LYS A 74 19.74 -18.11 34.32
CA LYS A 74 19.34 -19.03 35.39
C LYS A 74 19.83 -18.50 36.74
N LYS A 75 18.91 -18.00 37.57
CA LYS A 75 19.18 -17.79 38.99
C LYS A 75 19.53 -19.15 39.59
N ARG A 76 20.83 -19.41 39.76
CA ARG A 76 21.35 -20.53 40.56
C ARG A 76 20.70 -20.42 41.94
N ARG A 77 19.71 -21.28 42.20
CA ARG A 77 19.19 -21.52 43.54
C ARG A 77 20.37 -22.04 44.37
N ARG A 78 20.81 -21.23 45.33
CA ARG A 78 21.64 -21.67 46.46
C ARG A 78 20.74 -22.27 47.51
#